data_AF-A0A094BNW1-F1
#
_entry.id   AF-A0A094BNW1-F1
#
_cell.length_a   1.000
_cell.length_b   1.000
_cell.length_c   1.000
_cell.angle_alpha   90.00
_cell.angle_beta   90.00
_cell.angle_gamma   90.00
#
_symmetry.space_group_name_H-M   'P 1'
#
loop_
_entity.id
_entity.type
_entity.pdbx_description
1 polymer ?
#
loop_
_entity_poly.entity_id
_entity_poly.type
_entity_poly.pdbx_seq_one_letter_code
_entity_poly.pdbx_strand_id
1 'polypeptide(L)'
;MSGAPGAGKSTIAKLLGQSIGGLVIDHDVLRSTLLESDLEFGAAAKHAYQLQWALAQDVMKQGLSVIIDSTCNFQVVLDRGSELAKNHE
;
A
#
# COMPACT_ATOMS: atom_id res chain seq x y z
N MET A 1 -1.84 -1.87 -7.10
CA MET A 1 -1.67 -1.23 -8.43
C MET A 1 -0.20 -0.96 -8.66
N SER A 2 0.35 -1.18 -9.86
CA SER A 2 1.76 -0.91 -10.20
C SER A 2 1.88 -0.02 -11.45
N GLY A 3 2.97 0.73 -11.58
CA GLY A 3 3.22 1.59 -12.74
C GLY A 3 3.80 2.96 -12.40
N ALA A 4 4.23 3.71 -13.42
CA ALA A 4 4.94 4.98 -13.27
C ALA A 4 4.14 6.05 -12.49
N PRO A 5 4.80 7.00 -11.81
CA PRO A 5 4.14 8.20 -11.28
C PRO A 5 3.34 8.92 -12.37
N GLY A 6 2.15 9.42 -12.04
CA GLY A 6 1.26 10.09 -13.00
C GLY A 6 0.45 9.17 -13.92
N ALA A 7 0.62 7.84 -13.89
CA ALA A 7 -0.12 6.89 -14.73
C ALA A 7 -1.60 6.67 -14.33
N GLY A 8 -2.14 7.46 -13.39
CA GLY A 8 -3.55 7.34 -12.96
C GLY A 8 -3.86 6.20 -12.00
N LYS A 9 -2.86 5.51 -11.44
CA LYS A 9 -3.02 4.37 -10.51
C LYS A 9 -3.90 4.71 -9.31
N SER A 10 -3.65 5.85 -8.68
CA SER A 10 -4.38 6.30 -7.50
C SER A 10 -5.84 6.60 -7.81
N THR A 11 -6.12 7.16 -9.00
CA THR A 11 -7.48 7.36 -9.49
C THR A 11 -8.22 6.03 -9.63
N ILE A 12 -7.60 5.03 -10.29
CA ILE A 12 -8.20 3.71 -10.46
C ILE A 12 -8.35 3.00 -9.11
N ALA A 13 -7.33 3.04 -8.25
CA ALA A 13 -7.36 2.42 -6.93
C ALA A 13 -8.53 2.96 -6.09
N LYS A 14 -8.74 4.29 -6.08
CA LYS A 14 -9.85 4.93 -5.38
C LYS A 14 -11.21 4.50 -5.91
N LEU A 15 -11.39 4.53 -7.23
CA LEU A 15 -12.66 4.12 -7.86
C LEU A 15 -12.95 2.63 -7.62
N LEU A 16 -11.92 1.78 -7.73
CA LEU A 16 -12.05 0.35 -7.47
C LEU A 16 -12.39 0.07 -6.01
N GLY A 17 -11.69 0.72 -5.07
CA GLY A 17 -11.97 0.61 -3.63
C GLY A 17 -13.42 0.96 -3.30
N GLN A 18 -13.94 2.05 -3.87
CA GLN A 18 -15.35 2.42 -3.71
C GLN A 18 -16.31 1.38 -4.30
N SER A 19 -15.99 0.83 -5.48
CA SER A 19 -16.82 -0.16 -6.16
C SER A 19 -16.93 -1.49 -5.39
N ILE A 20 -15.84 -1.94 -4.78
CA ILE A 20 -15.78 -3.23 -4.06
C ILE A 20 -15.95 -3.11 -2.54
N GLY A 21 -16.12 -1.90 -2.02
CA GLY A 21 -16.09 -1.64 -0.57
C GLY A 21 -14.72 -1.92 0.07
N GLY A 22 -13.65 -1.82 -0.70
CA GLY A 22 -12.28 -2.10 -0.27
C GLY A 22 -11.54 -0.87 0.22
N LEU A 23 -10.61 -1.06 1.15
CA LEU A 23 -9.73 0.00 1.66
C LEU A 23 -8.53 0.20 0.72
N VAL A 24 -8.26 1.44 0.33
CA VAL A 24 -7.05 1.80 -0.40
C VAL A 24 -5.99 2.29 0.58
N ILE A 25 -4.81 1.68 0.55
CA ILE A 25 -3.63 2.13 1.29
C ILE A 25 -2.66 2.74 0.28
N ASP A 26 -2.48 4.06 0.36
CA ASP A 26 -1.58 4.83 -0.49
C ASP A 26 -0.19 4.93 0.14
N HIS A 27 0.80 4.33 -0.53
CA HIS A 27 2.19 4.32 -0.06
C HIS A 27 2.80 5.72 0.03
N ASP A 28 2.47 6.60 -0.92
CA ASP A 28 3.08 7.94 -0.99
C ASP A 28 2.60 8.81 0.17
N VAL A 29 1.35 8.66 0.60
CA VAL A 29 0.80 9.33 1.81
C VAL A 29 1.55 8.89 3.06
N LEU A 30 1.78 7.58 3.24
CA LEU A 30 2.53 7.07 4.40
C LEU A 30 3.97 7.61 4.40
N ARG A 31 4.62 7.57 3.22
CA ARG A 31 6.01 8.02 3.09
C ARG A 31 6.16 9.54 3.28
N SER A 32 5.26 10.36 2.72
CA SER A 32 5.31 11.82 2.90
C SER A 32 5.08 12.21 4.35
N THR A 33 4.13 11.56 5.03
CA THR A 33 3.86 11.81 6.47
C THR A 33 5.08 11.51 7.33
N LEU A 34 5.81 10.43 7.02
CA LEU A 34 7.04 10.08 7.74
C LEU A 34 8.18 11.07 7.43
N LEU A 35 8.31 11.53 6.19
CA LEU A 35 9.29 12.57 5.82
C LEU A 35 9.01 13.90 6.53
N GLU A 36 7.74 14.26 6.73
CA GLU A 36 7.33 15.45 7.49
C GLU A 36 7.63 15.32 8.99
N SER A 37 7.92 14.11 9.48
CA SER A 37 8.27 13.83 10.88
C SER A 37 9.79 13.83 11.12
N ASP A 38 10.56 14.53 10.27
CA ASP A 38 12.03 14.62 10.30
C ASP A 38 12.77 13.26 10.20
N LEU A 39 12.12 12.23 9.64
CA LEU A 39 12.79 10.97 9.33
C LEU A 39 13.63 11.10 8.06
N GLU A 40 14.88 10.63 8.15
CA GLU A 40 15.75 10.44 7.00
C GLU A 40 15.06 9.64 5.89
N PHE A 41 15.28 10.02 4.63
CA PHE A 41 14.54 9.49 3.47
C PHE A 41 14.52 7.96 3.40
N GLY A 42 15.67 7.32 3.64
CA GLY A 42 15.78 5.85 3.63
C GLY A 42 15.00 5.20 4.77
N ALA A 43 15.00 5.83 5.95
CA ALA A 43 14.20 5.39 7.09
C ALA A 43 12.71 5.59 6.79
N ALA A 44 12.28 6.75 6.30
CA ALA A 44 10.89 7.01 5.95
C ALA A 44 10.35 6.00 4.93
N ALA A 45 11.12 5.70 3.86
CA ALA A 45 10.72 4.70 2.87
C ALA A 45 10.57 3.29 3.48
N LYS A 46 11.52 2.88 4.32
CA LYS A 46 11.47 1.56 5.00
C LYS A 46 10.25 1.47 5.93
N HIS A 47 10.02 2.49 6.75
CA HIS A 47 8.90 2.51 7.70
C HIS A 47 7.55 2.60 6.98
N ALA A 48 7.46 3.32 5.85
CA ALA A 48 6.25 3.38 5.03
C ALA A 48 5.83 1.99 4.56
N TYR A 49 6.78 1.19 4.04
CA TYR A 49 6.48 -0.20 3.66
C TYR A 49 6.09 -1.05 4.87
N GLN A 50 6.78 -0.93 6.01
CA GLN A 50 6.43 -1.69 7.21
C GLN A 50 5.01 -1.38 7.69
N LEU A 51 4.66 -0.10 7.77
CA LEU A 51 3.35 0.36 8.21
C LEU A 51 2.25 -0.07 7.24
N GLN A 52 2.49 0.05 5.93
CA GLN A 52 1.58 -0.41 4.89
C GLN A 52 1.19 -1.88 5.07
N TRP A 53 2.16 -2.77 5.29
CA TRP A 53 1.87 -4.20 5.46
C TRP A 53 1.16 -4.50 6.78
N ALA A 54 1.54 -3.81 7.86
CA ALA A 54 0.86 -3.95 9.15
C ALA A 54 -0.61 -3.54 9.05
N LEU A 55 -0.90 -2.39 8.42
CA LEU A 55 -2.26 -1.91 8.17
C LEU A 55 -3.05 -2.86 7.27
N ALA A 56 -2.44 -3.32 6.16
CA ALA A 56 -3.09 -4.24 5.24
C ALA A 56 -3.51 -5.53 5.96
N GLN A 57 -2.60 -6.11 6.75
CA GLN A 57 -2.88 -7.33 7.49
C GLN A 57 -3.98 -7.13 8.54
N ASP A 58 -3.96 -6.02 9.28
CA ASP A 58 -5.00 -5.72 10.28
C ASP A 58 -6.38 -5.55 9.65
N VAL A 59 -6.46 -4.82 8.54
CA VAL A 59 -7.70 -4.58 7.80
C VAL A 59 -8.24 -5.88 7.18
N MET A 60 -7.36 -6.72 6.63
CA MET A 60 -7.75 -8.03 6.10
C MET A 60 -8.30 -8.96 7.19
N LYS A 61 -7.73 -8.93 8.41
CA LYS A 61 -8.27 -9.69 9.56
C LYS A 61 -9.68 -9.24 9.96
N GLN A 62 -10.03 -7.99 9.68
CA GLN A 62 -11.39 -7.48 9.89
C GLN A 62 -12.35 -7.85 8.74
N GLY A 63 -11.89 -8.60 7.73
CA GLY A 63 -12.71 -9.11 6.62
C GLY A 63 -12.84 -8.14 5.43
N LEU A 64 -12.06 -7.06 5.41
CA LEU A 64 -12.10 -6.07 4.33
C LEU A 64 -11.09 -6.38 3.22
N SER A 65 -11.49 -6.16 1.97
CA SER A 65 -10.56 -6.17 0.84
C SER A 65 -9.63 -4.97 0.89
N VAL A 66 -8.35 -5.18 0.60
CA VAL A 66 -7.32 -4.12 0.62
C VAL A 66 -6.71 -3.95 -0.76
N ILE A 67 -6.57 -2.69 -1.18
CA ILE A 67 -5.85 -2.29 -2.38
C ILE A 67 -4.61 -1.52 -1.94
N ILE A 68 -3.44 -2.06 -2.25
CA ILE A 68 -2.18 -1.33 -2.12
C ILE A 68 -1.95 -0.49 -3.37
N ASP A 69 -1.89 0.82 -3.22
CA ASP A 69 -1.45 1.75 -4.26
C ASP A 69 -0.01 2.17 -4.00
N SER A 70 0.90 1.71 -4.86
CA SER A 70 2.31 2.08 -4.80
C SER A 70 2.91 2.03 -6.19
N THR A 71 4.13 2.51 -6.36
CA THR A 71 4.85 2.33 -7.62
C THR A 71 5.21 0.86 -7.90
N CYS A 72 5.21 -0.01 -6.87
CA CYS A 72 5.61 -1.41 -6.94
C CYS A 72 6.96 -1.62 -7.66
N ASN A 73 7.94 -0.76 -7.36
CA ASN A 73 9.23 -0.76 -8.06
C ASN A 73 10.14 -1.95 -7.72
N PHE A 74 9.77 -2.78 -6.73
CA PHE A 74 10.62 -3.86 -6.23
C PHE A 74 9.84 -5.17 -6.15
N GLN A 75 10.47 -6.27 -6.58
CA GLN A 75 9.89 -7.61 -6.58
C GLN A 75 9.37 -8.02 -5.19
N VAL A 76 10.10 -7.63 -4.13
CA VAL A 76 9.70 -7.88 -2.73
C VAL A 76 8.30 -7.33 -2.38
N VAL A 77 7.83 -6.28 -3.06
CA VAL A 77 6.48 -5.74 -2.87
C VAL A 77 5.42 -6.69 -3.41
N LEU A 78 5.67 -7.28 -4.58
CA LEU A 78 4.80 -8.27 -5.19
C LEU A 78 4.80 -9.59 -4.40
N ASP A 79 5.98 -10.02 -3.96
CA ASP A 79 6.14 -11.26 -3.20
C ASP A 79 5.37 -11.18 -1.88
N ARG A 80 5.56 -10.08 -1.12
CA ARG A 80 4.83 -9.84 0.15
C ARG A 80 3.33 -9.71 -0.06
N GLY A 81 2.90 -8.98 -1.09
CA GLY A 81 1.46 -8.86 -1.38
C GLY A 81 0.83 -10.21 -1.70
N SER A 82 1.52 -11.04 -2.48
CA SER A 82 1.07 -12.39 -2.85
C SER A 82 1.05 -13.34 -1.65
N GLU A 83 2.07 -13.29 -0.79
CA GLU A 83 2.13 -14.05 0.44
C GLU A 83 1.01 -13.66 1.41
N LEU A 84 0.78 -12.36 1.59
CA LEU A 84 -0.27 -11.85 2.47
C LEU A 84 -1.67 -12.29 2.00
N ALA A 85 -1.92 -12.24 0.69
CA ALA A 85 -3.19 -12.68 0.09
C ALA A 85 -3.46 -14.17 0.35
N LYS A 86 -2.49 -15.04 0.09
CA LYS A 86 -2.61 -16.49 0.33
C LYS A 86 -2.92 -16.85 1.78
N ASN A 87 -2.42 -16.05 2.73
CA ASN A 87 -2.65 -16.29 4.15
C ASN A 87 -4.06 -15.89 4.62
N HIS A 88 -4.88 -15.29 3.77
CA HIS A 88 -6.24 -14.82 4.08
C HIS A 88 -7.29 -15.35 3.08
N GLU A 89 -6.96 -16.40 2.32
CA GLU A 89 -7.94 -17.26 1.61
C GLU A 89 -8.50 -18.32 2.55
#